data_AF-A0A352D3P6-F1
#
_entry.id   AF-A0A352D3P6-F1
#
_cell.length_a   1.000
_cell.length_b   1.000
_cell.length_c   1.000
_cell.angle_alpha   90.00
_cell.angle_beta   90.00
_cell.angle_gamma   90.00
#
_symmetry.space_group_name_H-M   'P 1'
#
loop_
_entity.id
_entity.type
_entity.pdbx_description
1 polymer ?
#
loop_
_entity_poly.entity_id
_entity_poly.type
_entity_poly.pdbx_seq_one_letter_code
_entity_poly.pdbx_strand_id
1 'polypeptide(L)'
;MDRQSRNTKKALKALVIVGIILLLALVGAVVYFYALNDKQSQEEELNKITCGCYMIDPAVVNECGDPKRAFLFNINTVDSDQTCNATCDINQVADNLLNSTTAKETYKSCTVRSISDTRCENMILKDQDGKIITGRIKPTDEINVEATFDKSTYTDYSFKINTESFTPDSTDGNKITKKITNFEGLSSVEVLATAKDLQGDQINSIVCRRVVDIQTAGSTTVTTMSAITEQQSDGKTKVSQISISVGQLASNNVKIKYSFGDKFATITAKSGITVESSKGSITMSKLDLYDATNFESQSFDILNNHLGDLTITTEVFVDDISIGSASTKVIFTQTDVTPQQPATEEPITEAQKSNFTTTKTSAQSCVERVEGSNLATFTITVKNNKDVADSITSIKDKLPLGFIYSAATSTVNGSTVTDASMVTITPVGESQEIVWQPSSAWSLPAQGNLVITFQATASSTAISGQNQNEVIVNPVEIPLDPATLRAEAMITVAQDCDNITEEEQQEVPSTGIFDNFIIRIGIGILILITGWIIYTRPEGTTISSMIVESRIYSDVELTKYKVTDPKKYFEEKILRGKSRGSR
;
A
#
# COMPACT_ATOMS: atom_id res chain seq x y z
N MET A 1 -31.03 -17.85 109.02
CA MET A 1 -29.56 -17.80 109.02
C MET A 1 -29.05 -18.29 107.68
N ASP A 2 -28.25 -17.46 107.04
CA ASP A 2 -27.75 -17.51 105.66
C ASP A 2 -27.22 -18.86 105.18
N ARG A 3 -27.82 -19.39 104.11
CA ARG A 3 -27.18 -20.39 103.23
C ARG A 3 -27.80 -20.41 101.83
N GLN A 4 -27.85 -19.24 101.20
CA GLN A 4 -28.09 -19.12 99.76
C GLN A 4 -27.21 -18.00 99.19
N SER A 5 -26.27 -18.22 98.28
CA SER A 5 -25.22 -19.22 98.26
C SER A 5 -24.00 -18.52 97.64
N ARG A 6 -22.78 -18.85 98.07
CA ARG A 6 -21.52 -18.33 97.49
C ARG A 6 -21.36 -18.61 95.98
N ASN A 7 -22.31 -19.31 95.35
CA ASN A 7 -22.30 -19.68 93.94
C ASN A 7 -22.73 -18.53 93.01
N THR A 8 -23.56 -17.57 93.43
CA THR A 8 -23.92 -16.43 92.59
C THR A 8 -22.76 -15.46 92.37
N LYS A 9 -21.91 -15.22 93.38
CA LYS A 9 -20.69 -14.39 93.20
C LYS A 9 -19.61 -15.09 92.37
N LYS A 10 -19.49 -16.41 92.46
CA LYS A 10 -18.58 -17.19 91.60
C LYS A 10 -19.09 -17.29 90.17
N ALA A 11 -20.40 -17.48 89.97
CA ALA A 11 -21.04 -17.47 88.65
C ALA A 11 -20.96 -16.08 88.00
N LEU A 12 -21.16 -15.00 88.76
CA LEU A 12 -21.02 -13.63 88.26
C LEU A 12 -19.55 -13.32 87.89
N LYS A 13 -18.57 -13.74 88.71
CA LYS A 13 -17.14 -13.62 88.34
C LYS A 13 -16.80 -14.47 87.11
N ALA A 14 -17.33 -15.67 86.98
CA ALA A 14 -17.12 -16.53 85.81
C ALA A 14 -17.75 -15.91 84.54
N LEU A 15 -18.96 -15.35 84.65
CA LEU A 15 -19.62 -14.61 83.55
C LEU A 15 -18.87 -13.35 83.15
N VAL A 16 -18.29 -12.61 84.10
CA VAL A 16 -17.45 -11.44 83.80
C VAL A 16 -16.15 -11.87 83.13
N ILE A 17 -15.52 -12.97 83.57
CA ILE A 17 -14.30 -13.48 82.93
C ILE A 17 -14.61 -13.98 81.51
N VAL A 18 -15.69 -14.74 81.32
CA VAL A 18 -16.13 -15.20 79.99
C VAL A 18 -16.52 -14.00 79.12
N GLY A 19 -17.17 -12.98 79.69
CA GLY A 19 -17.49 -11.73 79.01
C GLY A 19 -16.24 -10.97 78.57
N ILE A 20 -15.20 -10.89 79.40
CA ILE A 20 -13.91 -10.28 79.05
C ILE A 20 -13.20 -11.08 77.97
N ILE A 21 -13.22 -12.42 78.04
CA ILE A 21 -12.63 -13.30 77.01
C ILE A 21 -13.38 -13.14 75.69
N LEU A 22 -14.70 -13.10 75.71
CA LEU A 22 -15.52 -12.84 74.51
C LEU A 22 -15.26 -11.45 73.96
N LEU A 23 -15.10 -10.43 74.80
CA LEU A 23 -14.82 -9.07 74.37
C LEU A 23 -13.40 -8.95 73.79
N LEU A 24 -12.42 -9.66 74.36
CA LEU A 24 -11.07 -9.78 73.78
C LEU A 24 -11.06 -10.59 72.48
N ALA A 25 -11.89 -11.64 72.37
CA ALA A 25 -12.06 -12.38 71.12
C ALA A 25 -12.77 -11.54 70.06
N LEU A 26 -13.69 -10.65 70.44
CA LEU A 26 -14.39 -9.74 69.54
C LEU A 26 -13.47 -8.59 69.11
N VAL A 27 -12.65 -8.05 70.01
CA VAL A 27 -11.57 -7.12 69.66
C VAL A 27 -10.54 -7.81 68.78
N GLY A 28 -10.16 -9.06 69.09
CA GLY A 28 -9.27 -9.87 68.26
C GLY A 28 -9.85 -10.15 66.87
N ALA A 29 -11.15 -10.43 66.77
CA ALA A 29 -11.85 -10.60 65.51
C ALA A 29 -11.95 -9.27 64.74
N VAL A 30 -12.23 -8.15 65.43
CA VAL A 30 -12.24 -6.82 64.81
C VAL A 30 -10.83 -6.48 64.32
N VAL A 31 -9.78 -6.70 65.09
CA VAL A 31 -8.38 -6.48 64.66
C VAL A 31 -7.98 -7.44 63.55
N TYR A 32 -8.41 -8.70 63.57
CA TYR A 32 -8.19 -9.67 62.50
C TYR A 32 -8.91 -9.25 61.20
N PHE A 33 -10.17 -8.80 61.29
CA PHE A 33 -10.91 -8.25 60.16
C PHE A 33 -10.39 -6.88 59.73
N TYR A 34 -9.85 -6.04 60.62
CA TYR A 34 -9.26 -4.73 60.26
C TYR A 34 -7.89 -4.92 59.62
N ALA A 35 -7.07 -5.84 60.12
CA ALA A 35 -5.77 -6.21 59.54
C ALA A 35 -5.91 -7.00 58.23
N LEU A 36 -7.06 -7.65 58.00
CA LEU A 36 -7.43 -8.21 56.69
C LEU A 36 -8.16 -7.20 55.79
N ASN A 37 -8.90 -6.23 56.33
CA ASN A 37 -9.50 -5.14 55.54
C ASN A 37 -8.45 -4.16 55.03
N ASP A 38 -7.29 -4.02 55.67
CA ASP A 38 -6.13 -3.31 55.10
C ASP A 38 -5.47 -4.10 53.95
N LYS A 39 -5.95 -5.32 53.66
CA LYS A 39 -5.61 -6.10 52.46
C LYS A 39 -6.81 -6.34 51.52
N GLN A 40 -7.95 -5.71 51.80
CA GLN A 40 -9.13 -5.71 50.95
C GLN A 40 -9.76 -4.31 50.92
N SER A 41 -8.97 -3.30 50.55
CA SER A 41 -9.48 -2.36 49.56
C SER A 41 -9.67 -3.15 48.26
N GLN A 42 -10.78 -3.87 48.15
CA GLN A 42 -11.40 -4.07 46.85
C GLN A 42 -11.81 -2.66 46.39
N GLU A 43 -10.84 -1.92 45.83
CA GLU A 43 -11.14 -1.24 44.57
C GLU A 43 -11.92 -2.28 43.77
N GLU A 44 -13.15 -1.94 43.36
CA GLU A 44 -13.79 -2.68 42.28
C GLU A 44 -12.71 -2.87 41.23
N GLU A 45 -12.20 -4.09 41.03
CA GLU A 45 -11.26 -4.40 39.96
C GLU A 45 -12.07 -4.21 38.67
N LEU A 46 -12.21 -2.95 38.27
CA LEU A 46 -12.61 -2.58 36.93
C LEU A 46 -11.61 -3.32 36.05
N ASN A 47 -12.14 -4.17 35.16
CA ASN A 47 -11.32 -4.94 34.25
C ASN A 47 -10.36 -3.97 33.54
N LYS A 48 -9.05 -4.09 33.75
CA LYS A 48 -8.12 -3.17 33.10
C LYS A 48 -8.07 -3.45 31.60
N ILE A 49 -8.16 -2.40 30.79
CA ILE A 49 -7.98 -2.48 29.34
C ILE A 49 -6.62 -1.88 29.01
N THR A 50 -5.82 -2.63 28.25
CA THR A 50 -4.56 -2.13 27.70
C THR A 50 -4.72 -1.85 26.22
N CYS A 51 -4.40 -0.64 25.81
CA CYS A 51 -4.28 -0.22 24.41
C CYS A 51 -2.82 0.08 24.09
N GLY A 52 -2.53 0.26 22.82
CA GLY A 52 -1.20 0.67 22.38
C GLY A 52 -1.22 1.59 21.20
N CYS A 53 -0.05 2.13 20.91
CA CYS A 53 0.25 2.79 19.66
C CYS A 53 1.55 2.22 19.12
N TYR A 54 1.75 2.39 17.83
CA TYR A 54 2.98 1.99 17.18
C TYR A 54 3.32 2.90 16.02
N MET A 55 4.61 2.95 15.67
CA MET A 55 5.11 3.76 14.55
C MET A 55 5.50 2.87 13.38
N ILE A 56 5.14 3.30 12.17
CA ILE A 56 5.54 2.66 10.91
C ILE A 56 6.27 3.63 10.00
N ASP A 57 7.20 3.10 9.20
CA ASP A 57 7.87 3.82 8.14
C ASP A 57 7.03 3.76 6.85
N PRO A 58 6.46 4.89 6.38
CA PRO A 58 5.65 4.92 5.15
C PRO A 58 6.40 4.46 3.89
N ALA A 59 7.74 4.49 3.88
CA ALA A 59 8.54 3.97 2.78
C ALA A 59 8.56 2.43 2.72
N VAL A 60 8.15 1.77 3.81
CA VAL A 60 8.05 0.31 3.92
C VAL A 60 6.58 -0.13 3.97
N VAL A 61 5.75 0.53 4.77
CA VAL A 61 4.32 0.24 4.96
C VAL A 61 3.54 1.53 4.92
N ASN A 62 2.69 1.70 3.90
CA ASN A 62 2.01 2.96 3.64
C ASN A 62 0.82 3.25 4.57
N GLU A 63 0.24 2.24 5.23
CA GLU A 63 -0.97 2.36 6.04
C GLU A 63 -0.93 1.58 7.35
N CYS A 64 -1.68 2.06 8.34
CA CYS A 64 -1.87 1.37 9.61
C CYS A 64 -2.69 0.09 9.41
N GLY A 65 -2.15 -1.05 9.81
CA GLY A 65 -2.82 -2.34 9.64
C GLY A 65 -2.22 -3.40 10.54
N ASP A 66 -1.01 -3.87 10.21
CA ASP A 66 -0.31 -4.92 10.95
C ASP A 66 0.67 -4.32 11.98
N PRO A 67 0.38 -4.41 13.30
CA PRO A 67 1.26 -3.88 14.35
C PRO A 67 2.61 -4.59 14.43
N LYS A 68 2.77 -5.76 13.81
CA LYS A 68 4.06 -6.46 13.73
C LYS A 68 5.08 -5.68 12.91
N ARG A 69 4.64 -4.82 11.99
CA ARG A 69 5.54 -3.99 11.16
C ARG A 69 5.99 -2.71 11.85
N ALA A 70 5.64 -2.53 13.12
CA ALA A 70 6.08 -1.42 13.93
C ALA A 70 7.60 -1.44 14.14
N PHE A 71 8.24 -0.27 14.21
CA PHE A 71 9.61 -0.15 14.72
C PHE A 71 9.67 0.43 16.14
N LEU A 72 8.59 1.07 16.58
CA LEU A 72 8.37 1.57 17.93
C LEU A 72 6.97 1.17 18.39
N PHE A 73 6.84 0.78 19.64
CA PHE A 73 5.55 0.41 20.25
C PHE A 73 5.47 1.04 21.64
N ASN A 74 4.31 1.56 22.01
CA ASN A 74 4.03 2.04 23.35
C ASN A 74 2.65 1.55 23.80
N ILE A 75 2.49 1.30 25.10
CA ILE A 75 1.25 0.78 25.68
C ILE A 75 0.73 1.73 26.76
N ASN A 76 -0.58 1.75 26.94
CA ASN A 76 -1.23 2.43 28.05
C ASN A 76 -2.28 1.50 28.66
N THR A 77 -2.36 1.46 29.98
CA THR A 77 -3.33 0.64 30.72
C THR A 77 -4.22 1.54 31.54
N VAL A 78 -5.53 1.41 31.36
CA VAL A 78 -6.55 2.16 32.10
C VAL A 78 -7.63 1.21 32.60
N ASP A 79 -8.48 1.70 33.50
CA ASP A 79 -9.65 0.96 33.98
C ASP A 79 -10.71 0.83 32.85
N SER A 80 -11.50 -0.25 32.84
CA SER A 80 -12.44 -0.56 31.73
C SER A 80 -13.47 0.52 31.40
N ASP A 81 -13.76 1.39 32.37
CA ASP A 81 -14.70 2.50 32.24
C ASP A 81 -14.07 3.75 31.62
N GLN A 82 -12.75 3.77 31.43
CA GLN A 82 -12.00 4.86 30.83
C GLN A 82 -11.68 4.61 29.36
N THR A 83 -11.59 5.68 28.57
CA THR A 83 -11.12 5.58 27.18
C THR A 83 -9.61 5.41 27.16
N CYS A 84 -9.14 4.24 26.75
CA CYS A 84 -7.71 3.99 26.60
C CYS A 84 -7.16 4.69 25.36
N ASN A 85 -6.18 5.57 25.55
CA ASN A 85 -5.45 6.22 24.48
C ASN A 85 -3.94 6.14 24.76
N ALA A 86 -3.18 5.57 23.82
CA ALA A 86 -1.73 5.48 23.89
C ALA A 86 -1.12 6.41 22.83
N THR A 87 -0.06 7.13 23.18
CA THR A 87 0.58 8.10 22.29
C THR A 87 2.00 7.67 21.92
N CYS A 88 2.30 7.79 20.63
CA CYS A 88 3.60 7.47 20.06
C CYS A 88 4.08 8.73 19.36
N ASP A 89 5.18 9.30 19.87
CA ASP A 89 5.77 10.53 19.36
C ASP A 89 7.19 10.25 18.87
N ILE A 90 7.36 10.35 17.55
CA ILE A 90 8.66 10.12 16.91
C ILE A 90 9.70 11.15 17.35
N ASN A 91 9.29 12.33 17.85
CA ASN A 91 10.22 13.35 18.33
C ASN A 91 10.99 12.92 19.57
N GLN A 92 10.53 11.89 20.28
CA GLN A 92 11.23 11.27 21.40
C GLN A 92 12.43 10.40 20.95
N VAL A 93 12.50 10.04 19.67
CA VAL A 93 13.61 9.29 19.09
C VAL A 93 14.53 10.25 18.33
N ALA A 94 15.83 10.24 18.62
CA ALA A 94 16.78 11.09 17.91
C ALA A 94 17.05 10.59 16.47
N ASP A 95 17.20 11.50 15.52
CA ASP A 95 17.28 11.18 14.08
C ASP A 95 18.47 10.27 13.74
N ASN A 96 19.58 10.46 14.45
CA ASN A 96 20.79 9.66 14.29
C ASN A 96 20.64 8.21 14.79
N LEU A 97 19.55 7.89 15.49
CA LEU A 97 19.25 6.55 16.01
C LEU A 97 18.35 5.74 15.07
N LEU A 98 17.85 6.30 13.96
CA LEU A 98 17.01 5.58 13.00
C LEU A 98 17.83 5.14 11.78
N ASN A 99 17.65 3.89 11.35
CA ASN A 99 18.17 3.39 10.08
C ASN A 99 17.11 3.55 8.98
N SER A 100 16.96 4.78 8.49
CA SER A 100 16.05 5.12 7.39
C SER A 100 16.47 6.41 6.70
N THR A 101 16.04 6.58 5.45
CA THR A 101 16.11 7.85 4.70
C THR A 101 14.79 8.63 4.75
N THR A 102 13.76 8.06 5.38
CA THR A 102 12.43 8.67 5.52
C THR A 102 12.50 9.90 6.42
N ALA A 103 11.91 11.00 5.95
CA ALA A 103 11.85 12.24 6.72
C ALA A 103 10.97 12.05 7.97
N LYS A 104 11.42 12.55 9.12
CA LYS A 104 10.87 12.21 10.43
C LYS A 104 9.39 12.56 10.60
N GLU A 105 8.99 13.67 10.01
CA GLU A 105 7.62 14.17 9.98
C GLU A 105 6.65 13.27 9.19
N THR A 106 7.17 12.34 8.39
CA THR A 106 6.34 11.44 7.57
C THR A 106 6.04 10.10 8.24
N TYR A 107 6.74 9.75 9.33
CA TYR A 107 6.42 8.53 10.09
C TYR A 107 4.99 8.57 10.60
N LYS A 108 4.25 7.47 10.42
CA LYS A 108 2.85 7.39 10.81
C LYS A 108 2.70 6.73 12.17
N SER A 109 1.89 7.34 13.03
CA SER A 109 1.48 6.79 14.32
C SER A 109 0.14 6.07 14.17
N CYS A 110 0.09 4.82 14.60
CA CYS A 110 -1.05 3.93 14.48
C CYS A 110 -1.54 3.49 15.86
N THR A 111 -2.84 3.22 16.00
CA THR A 111 -3.45 2.83 17.28
C THR A 111 -3.85 1.36 17.30
N VAL A 112 -3.74 0.74 18.48
CA VAL A 112 -4.20 -0.63 18.79
C VAL A 112 -5.18 -0.53 19.94
N ARG A 113 -6.44 -0.86 19.68
CA ARG A 113 -7.54 -0.64 20.64
C ARG A 113 -7.49 -1.56 21.86
N SER A 114 -6.92 -2.75 21.72
CA SER A 114 -6.82 -3.73 22.80
C SER A 114 -5.63 -4.65 22.59
N ILE A 115 -4.89 -4.92 23.66
CA ILE A 115 -3.76 -5.84 23.72
C ILE A 115 -4.08 -6.91 24.75
N SER A 116 -4.13 -8.17 24.31
CA SER A 116 -4.52 -9.31 25.14
C SER A 116 -3.41 -9.82 26.06
N ASP A 117 -2.14 -9.71 25.64
CA ASP A 117 -0.99 -10.15 26.41
C ASP A 117 0.03 -9.01 26.53
N THR A 118 0.15 -8.47 27.74
CA THR A 118 0.96 -7.29 28.07
C THR A 118 2.25 -7.63 28.84
N ARG A 119 2.54 -8.93 29.00
CA ARG A 119 3.71 -9.42 29.74
C ARG A 119 5.05 -9.09 29.06
N CYS A 120 5.01 -8.56 27.84
CA CYS A 120 6.17 -8.02 27.15
C CYS A 120 5.98 -6.52 26.92
N GLU A 121 6.88 -5.72 27.47
CA GLU A 121 6.78 -4.25 27.51
C GLU A 121 7.30 -3.60 26.24
N ASN A 122 8.38 -4.13 25.66
CA ASN A 122 9.01 -3.55 24.49
C ASN A 122 9.89 -4.55 23.73
N MET A 123 9.98 -4.36 22.42
CA MET A 123 11.00 -4.99 21.59
C MET A 123 11.51 -4.03 20.52
N ILE A 124 12.83 -3.90 20.43
CA ILE A 124 13.53 -3.04 19.47
C ILE A 124 14.48 -3.89 18.64
N LEU A 125 14.48 -3.67 17.33
CA LEU A 125 15.44 -4.25 16.39
C LEU A 125 16.48 -3.19 16.04
N LYS A 126 17.76 -3.50 16.27
CA LYS A 126 18.88 -2.61 15.93
C LYS A 126 19.77 -3.24 14.87
N ASP A 127 20.38 -2.43 14.02
CA ASP A 127 21.36 -2.89 13.04
C ASP A 127 22.76 -3.10 13.68
N GLN A 128 23.77 -3.40 12.84
CA GLN A 128 25.17 -3.53 13.25
C GLN A 128 25.77 -2.24 13.84
N ASP A 129 25.23 -1.07 13.49
CA ASP A 129 25.68 0.23 13.95
C ASP A 129 24.91 0.71 15.20
N GLY A 130 23.98 -0.11 15.70
CA GLY A 130 23.16 0.18 16.88
C GLY A 130 21.96 1.09 16.61
N LYS A 131 21.63 1.37 15.34
CA LYS A 131 20.45 2.16 14.95
C LYS A 131 19.22 1.30 14.86
N ILE A 132 18.05 1.86 15.17
CA ILE A 132 16.75 1.21 15.10
C ILE A 132 16.38 0.96 13.64
N ILE A 133 16.09 -0.31 13.32
CA ILE A 133 15.61 -0.73 12.01
C ILE A 133 14.14 -0.32 11.88
N THR A 134 13.80 0.49 10.87
CA THR A 134 12.45 1.05 10.70
C THR A 134 11.52 0.20 9.83
N GLY A 135 11.98 -0.96 9.35
CA GLY A 135 11.15 -1.93 8.65
C GLY A 135 11.82 -2.68 7.51
N ARG A 136 13.00 -2.24 7.05
CA ARG A 136 13.75 -2.88 5.95
C ARG A 136 15.24 -3.02 6.26
N ILE A 137 15.84 -4.14 5.87
CA ILE A 137 17.28 -4.47 6.04
C ILE A 137 17.84 -5.13 4.80
N LYS A 138 19.15 -5.18 4.58
CA LYS A 138 19.76 -5.96 3.47
C LYS A 138 20.03 -7.42 3.87
N PRO A 139 20.18 -8.35 2.91
CA PRO A 139 20.49 -9.75 3.16
C PRO A 139 21.76 -9.96 4.02
N THR A 140 22.71 -9.04 3.89
CA THR A 140 24.00 -9.06 4.57
C THR A 140 24.01 -8.29 5.89
N ASP A 141 22.92 -7.59 6.24
CA ASP A 141 22.86 -6.82 7.48
C ASP A 141 22.76 -7.76 8.70
N GLU A 142 23.02 -7.22 9.89
CA GLU A 142 22.81 -7.93 11.15
C GLU A 142 21.62 -7.31 11.90
N ILE A 143 20.80 -8.15 12.55
CA ILE A 143 19.76 -7.68 13.46
C ILE A 143 20.17 -8.03 14.89
N ASN A 144 20.31 -7.03 15.74
CA ASN A 144 20.40 -7.16 17.19
C ASN A 144 19.02 -6.90 17.79
N VAL A 145 18.37 -7.97 18.24
CA VAL A 145 17.05 -7.93 18.87
C VAL A 145 17.22 -7.70 20.36
N GLU A 146 16.44 -6.76 20.91
CA GLU A 146 16.37 -6.46 22.35
C GLU A 146 14.91 -6.47 22.79
N ALA A 147 14.55 -7.39 23.70
CA ALA A 147 13.19 -7.50 24.23
C ALA A 147 13.18 -7.40 25.76
N THR A 148 12.19 -6.69 26.31
CA THR A 148 12.00 -6.47 27.75
C THR A 148 10.62 -6.96 28.18
N PHE A 149 10.60 -7.82 29.19
CA PHE A 149 9.38 -8.34 29.81
C PHE A 149 9.02 -7.54 31.08
N ASP A 150 7.76 -7.57 31.52
CA ASP A 150 7.31 -6.86 32.72
C ASP A 150 7.90 -7.44 34.02
N LYS A 151 8.27 -8.72 34.01
CA LYS A 151 8.80 -9.44 35.18
C LYS A 151 10.07 -10.20 34.86
N SER A 152 11.01 -10.19 35.80
CA SER A 152 12.27 -10.96 35.72
C SER A 152 12.10 -12.43 36.14
N THR A 153 10.96 -12.80 36.71
CA THR A 153 10.67 -14.15 37.22
C THR A 153 10.29 -15.16 36.15
N TYR A 154 10.18 -14.75 34.88
CA TYR A 154 9.86 -15.67 33.79
C TYR A 154 11.00 -16.63 33.51
N THR A 155 10.64 -17.78 32.94
CA THR A 155 11.56 -18.88 32.64
C THR A 155 11.47 -19.24 31.15
N ASP A 156 12.40 -20.05 30.65
CA ASP A 156 12.40 -20.51 29.25
C ASP A 156 12.32 -19.37 28.20
N TYR A 157 13.05 -18.29 28.44
CA TYR A 157 13.18 -17.21 27.46
C TYR A 157 13.71 -17.75 26.12
N SER A 158 13.05 -17.37 25.02
CA SER A 158 13.45 -17.75 23.66
C SER A 158 13.00 -16.72 22.63
N PHE A 159 13.66 -16.74 21.47
CA PHE A 159 13.24 -16.04 20.28
C PHE A 159 12.72 -17.06 19.25
N LYS A 160 11.53 -16.82 18.70
CA LYS A 160 11.05 -17.53 17.50
C LYS A 160 11.36 -16.67 16.27
N ILE A 161 12.19 -17.18 15.37
CA ILE A 161 12.59 -16.50 14.12
C ILE A 161 12.07 -17.35 12.96
N ASN A 162 11.18 -16.80 12.12
CA ASN A 162 10.61 -17.50 10.95
C ASN A 162 10.14 -18.94 11.24
N THR A 163 9.51 -19.16 12.41
CA THR A 163 9.01 -20.43 12.98
C THR A 163 10.00 -21.27 13.81
N GLU A 164 11.30 -21.03 13.71
CA GLU A 164 12.31 -21.77 14.48
C GLU A 164 12.58 -21.11 15.83
N SER A 165 12.77 -21.92 16.88
CA SER A 165 13.06 -21.45 18.24
C SER A 165 14.55 -21.44 18.53
N PHE A 166 15.03 -20.31 19.06
CA PHE A 166 16.41 -20.10 19.43
C PHE A 166 16.53 -19.59 20.87
N THR A 167 17.60 -20.01 21.56
CA THR A 167 17.96 -19.47 22.86
C THR A 167 18.49 -18.04 22.71
N PRO A 168 18.22 -17.13 23.68
CA PRO A 168 18.83 -15.80 23.71
C PRO A 168 20.36 -15.90 23.83
N ASP A 169 21.05 -14.91 23.31
CA ASP A 169 22.51 -14.82 23.42
C ASP A 169 22.92 -14.24 24.79
N SER A 170 22.06 -13.39 25.38
CA SER A 170 22.19 -12.91 26.75
C SER A 170 20.82 -12.64 27.38
N THR A 171 20.74 -12.88 28.69
CA THR A 171 19.57 -12.62 29.54
C THR A 171 20.04 -11.85 30.78
N ASP A 172 19.53 -10.63 30.96
CA ASP A 172 19.81 -9.76 32.10
C ASP A 172 18.48 -9.38 32.78
N GLY A 173 18.13 -10.10 33.85
CA GLY A 173 16.86 -9.94 34.54
C GLY A 173 15.66 -10.23 33.63
N ASN A 174 14.87 -9.19 33.34
CA ASN A 174 13.69 -9.24 32.46
C ASN A 174 14.01 -8.90 30.99
N LYS A 175 15.29 -8.71 30.65
CA LYS A 175 15.73 -8.30 29.31
C LYS A 175 16.50 -9.42 28.62
N ILE A 176 16.16 -9.69 27.37
CA ILE A 176 16.85 -10.67 26.54
C ILE A 176 17.33 -10.07 25.22
N THR A 177 18.44 -10.61 24.72
CA THR A 177 19.03 -10.15 23.46
C THR A 177 19.40 -11.31 22.56
N LYS A 178 19.34 -11.09 21.24
CA LYS A 178 19.80 -12.04 20.25
C LYS A 178 20.29 -11.35 18.98
N LYS A 179 21.44 -11.78 18.49
CA LYS A 179 21.94 -11.43 17.17
C LYS A 179 21.42 -12.43 16.14
N ILE A 180 20.92 -11.90 15.03
CA ILE A 180 20.46 -12.65 13.88
C ILE A 180 21.26 -12.17 12.67
N THR A 181 21.80 -13.13 11.93
CA THR A 181 22.62 -12.89 10.73
C THR A 181 22.21 -13.86 9.65
N ASN A 182 22.66 -13.58 8.42
CA ASN A 182 22.40 -14.38 7.23
C ASN A 182 20.90 -14.46 6.87
N PHE A 183 20.49 -13.54 6.01
CA PHE A 183 19.13 -13.45 5.51
C PHE A 183 19.02 -13.84 4.03
N GLU A 184 19.99 -14.58 3.51
CA GLU A 184 19.99 -15.00 2.11
C GLU A 184 18.77 -15.88 1.79
N GLY A 185 18.12 -15.60 0.65
CA GLY A 185 16.94 -16.34 0.19
C GLY A 185 15.64 -16.04 0.95
N LEU A 186 15.67 -15.12 1.93
CA LEU A 186 14.49 -14.71 2.68
C LEU A 186 13.94 -13.37 2.15
N SER A 187 12.62 -13.24 2.06
CA SER A 187 11.94 -11.98 1.71
C SER A 187 11.63 -11.12 2.93
N SER A 188 11.49 -11.74 4.10
CA SER A 188 11.24 -11.09 5.38
C SER A 188 11.71 -11.95 6.56
N VAL A 189 11.83 -11.32 7.72
CA VAL A 189 12.12 -11.98 8.99
C VAL A 189 11.05 -11.60 10.00
N GLU A 190 10.30 -12.59 10.48
CA GLU A 190 9.45 -12.46 11.66
C GLU A 190 10.23 -12.89 12.90
N VAL A 191 10.28 -12.01 13.90
CA VAL A 191 10.90 -12.24 15.21
C VAL A 191 9.85 -12.11 16.29
N LEU A 192 9.76 -13.09 17.19
CA LEU A 192 8.94 -13.07 18.39
C LEU A 192 9.80 -13.39 19.62
N ALA A 193 9.81 -12.50 20.62
CA ALA A 193 10.33 -12.84 21.94
C ALA A 193 9.24 -13.49 22.80
N THR A 194 9.56 -14.58 23.49
CA THR A 194 8.62 -15.34 24.31
C THR A 194 9.32 -15.93 25.54
N ALA A 195 8.56 -16.23 26.58
CA ALA A 195 8.99 -16.91 27.80
C ALA A 195 7.81 -17.68 28.40
N LYS A 196 8.02 -18.38 29.51
CA LYS A 196 6.96 -19.01 30.30
C LYS A 196 6.79 -18.33 31.65
N ASP A 197 5.54 -18.16 32.05
CA ASP A 197 5.23 -17.72 33.40
C ASP A 197 5.34 -18.84 34.44
N LEU A 198 5.02 -18.51 35.70
CA LEU A 198 5.09 -19.45 36.82
C LEU A 198 4.12 -20.64 36.68
N GLN A 199 3.10 -20.54 35.83
CA GLN A 199 2.12 -21.58 35.57
C GLN A 199 2.53 -22.44 34.37
N GLY A 200 3.57 -22.04 33.64
CA GLY A 200 4.08 -22.71 32.44
C GLY A 200 3.46 -22.19 31.14
N ASP A 201 2.62 -21.14 31.20
CA ASP A 201 1.96 -20.59 30.03
C ASP A 201 2.91 -19.75 29.19
N GLN A 202 2.84 -19.93 27.87
CA GLN A 202 3.70 -19.23 26.93
C GLN A 202 3.24 -17.78 26.74
N ILE A 203 4.17 -16.84 26.86
CA ILE A 203 3.95 -15.42 26.58
C ILE A 203 3.89 -15.22 25.06
N ASN A 204 2.81 -14.63 24.54
CA ASN A 204 2.60 -14.34 23.13
C ASN A 204 2.07 -12.92 22.95
N SER A 205 2.90 -11.94 23.28
CA SER A 205 2.57 -10.53 23.16
C SER A 205 2.85 -9.99 21.76
N ILE A 206 1.91 -9.22 21.20
CA ILE A 206 2.10 -8.48 19.95
C ILE A 206 3.19 -7.40 20.09
N VAL A 207 3.40 -6.88 21.31
CA VAL A 207 4.40 -5.85 21.62
C VAL A 207 5.82 -6.33 21.31
N CYS A 208 6.07 -7.63 21.48
CA CYS A 208 7.35 -8.27 21.24
C CYS A 208 7.37 -9.18 20.01
N ARG A 209 6.60 -8.80 19.00
CA ARG A 209 6.61 -9.40 17.67
C ARG A 209 6.94 -8.35 16.62
N ARG A 210 7.89 -8.65 15.75
CA ARG A 210 8.33 -7.75 14.67
C ARG A 210 8.45 -8.50 13.35
N VAL A 211 8.12 -7.83 12.26
CA VAL A 211 8.38 -8.29 10.89
C VAL A 211 9.19 -7.21 10.19
N VAL A 212 10.36 -7.60 9.67
CA VAL A 212 11.20 -6.73 8.84
C VAL A 212 11.33 -7.32 7.44
N ASP A 213 11.25 -6.47 6.43
CA ASP A 213 11.44 -6.86 5.05
C ASP A 213 12.93 -6.89 4.72
N ILE A 214 13.35 -7.85 3.90
CA ILE A 214 14.72 -7.91 3.41
C ILE A 214 14.76 -7.24 2.03
N GLN A 215 15.54 -6.16 1.92
CA GLN A 215 15.94 -5.48 0.70
C GLN A 215 16.70 -6.46 -0.18
N THR A 216 15.97 -7.21 -0.98
CA THR A 216 16.57 -8.02 -2.03
C THR A 216 17.38 -7.09 -2.94
N ALA A 217 18.71 -7.25 -2.93
CA ALA A 217 19.59 -6.50 -3.79
C ALA A 217 19.23 -6.83 -5.24
N GLY A 218 18.59 -5.89 -5.94
CA GLY A 218 18.54 -5.80 -7.40
C GLY A 218 18.33 -7.10 -8.16
N SER A 219 17.42 -7.96 -7.72
CA SER A 219 16.92 -9.00 -8.61
C SER A 219 15.61 -8.47 -9.19
N THR A 220 15.67 -7.92 -10.40
CA THR A 220 14.53 -7.97 -11.32
C THR A 220 14.28 -9.45 -11.51
N THR A 221 13.55 -10.09 -10.60
CA THR A 221 13.15 -11.47 -10.75
C THR A 221 11.68 -11.63 -10.47
N VAL A 222 11.08 -12.52 -11.23
CA VAL A 222 9.68 -12.91 -11.07
C VAL A 222 9.60 -13.76 -9.80
N THR A 223 8.82 -13.32 -8.81
CA THR A 223 8.70 -14.00 -7.52
C THR A 223 7.50 -14.93 -7.49
N THR A 224 6.33 -14.46 -7.95
CA THR A 224 5.10 -15.25 -7.97
C THR A 224 4.20 -14.87 -9.15
N MET A 225 3.27 -15.75 -9.49
CA MET A 225 2.20 -15.48 -10.44
C MET A 225 0.88 -15.98 -9.85
N SER A 226 -0.19 -15.22 -10.05
CA SER A 226 -1.55 -15.68 -9.85
C SER A 226 -2.37 -15.50 -11.13
N ALA A 227 -3.33 -16.41 -11.32
CA ALA A 227 -4.31 -16.34 -12.37
C ALA A 227 -5.68 -16.37 -11.71
N ILE A 228 -6.46 -15.32 -11.92
CA ILE A 228 -7.86 -15.29 -11.51
C ILE A 228 -8.67 -15.84 -12.67
N THR A 229 -9.62 -16.70 -12.36
CA THR A 229 -10.58 -17.22 -13.33
C THR A 229 -11.99 -16.82 -12.97
N GLU A 230 -12.83 -16.70 -13.98
CA GLU A 230 -14.26 -16.48 -13.82
C GLU A 230 -15.04 -17.41 -14.75
N GLN A 231 -16.27 -17.76 -14.35
CA GLN A 231 -17.18 -18.53 -15.18
C GLN A 231 -17.93 -17.59 -16.12
N GLN A 232 -17.94 -17.92 -17.41
CA GLN A 232 -18.66 -17.18 -18.43
C GLN A 232 -20.10 -17.67 -18.58
N SER A 233 -20.91 -16.92 -19.33
CA SER A 233 -22.30 -17.27 -19.66
C SER A 233 -22.44 -18.56 -20.47
N ASP A 234 -21.38 -18.98 -21.19
CA ASP A 234 -21.29 -20.30 -21.86
C ASP A 234 -21.03 -21.47 -20.90
N GLY A 235 -20.95 -21.19 -19.59
CA GLY A 235 -20.68 -22.16 -18.54
C GLY A 235 -19.20 -22.50 -18.37
N LYS A 236 -18.29 -22.01 -19.23
CA LYS A 236 -16.86 -22.33 -19.18
C LYS A 236 -16.08 -21.35 -18.31
N THR A 237 -15.09 -21.88 -17.60
CA THR A 237 -14.11 -21.08 -16.87
C THR A 237 -13.12 -20.43 -17.84
N LYS A 238 -12.86 -19.12 -17.68
CA LYS A 238 -11.83 -18.37 -18.42
C LYS A 238 -10.92 -17.62 -17.46
N VAL A 239 -9.67 -17.41 -17.86
CA VAL A 239 -8.73 -16.57 -17.12
C VAL A 239 -9.17 -15.11 -17.27
N SER A 240 -9.52 -14.46 -16.17
CA SER A 240 -9.99 -13.07 -16.14
C SER A 240 -8.90 -12.07 -15.76
N GLN A 241 -7.82 -12.54 -15.15
CA GLN A 241 -6.66 -11.71 -14.85
C GLN A 241 -5.42 -12.57 -14.65
N ILE A 242 -4.28 -12.10 -15.13
CA ILE A 242 -2.97 -12.56 -14.69
C ILE A 242 -2.34 -11.44 -13.86
N SER A 243 -1.82 -11.80 -12.68
CA SER A 243 -0.95 -10.94 -11.89
C SER A 243 0.38 -11.63 -11.67
N ILE A 244 1.47 -10.90 -11.89
CA ILE A 244 2.84 -11.38 -11.73
C ILE A 244 3.54 -10.45 -10.75
N SER A 245 4.01 -11.01 -9.64
CA SER A 245 4.84 -10.28 -8.71
C SER A 245 6.28 -10.30 -9.21
N VAL A 246 6.89 -9.14 -9.27
CA VAL A 246 8.25 -8.91 -9.75
C VAL A 246 8.98 -8.01 -8.77
N GLY A 247 10.31 -8.14 -8.69
CA GLY A 247 11.15 -7.13 -8.04
C GLY A 247 10.94 -5.73 -8.65
N GLN A 248 11.50 -4.68 -8.05
CA GLN A 248 11.39 -3.32 -8.57
C GLN A 248 11.70 -3.24 -10.07
N LEU A 249 10.71 -2.81 -10.86
CA LEU A 249 10.85 -2.55 -12.28
C LEU A 249 11.13 -1.07 -12.50
N ALA A 250 12.29 -0.76 -13.08
CA ALA A 250 12.68 0.60 -13.45
C ALA A 250 12.51 0.90 -14.95
N SER A 251 12.11 -0.09 -15.74
CA SER A 251 11.96 0.02 -17.20
C SER A 251 10.51 -0.15 -17.64
N ASN A 252 10.12 0.56 -18.68
CA ASN A 252 8.78 0.52 -19.28
C ASN A 252 8.67 -0.53 -20.40
N ASN A 253 9.78 -1.15 -20.81
CA ASN A 253 9.84 -2.12 -21.90
C ASN A 253 9.76 -3.55 -21.35
N VAL A 254 8.53 -4.01 -21.13
CA VAL A 254 8.23 -5.33 -20.54
C VAL A 254 7.54 -6.20 -21.57
N LYS A 255 8.02 -7.44 -21.73
CA LYS A 255 7.34 -8.51 -22.49
C LYS A 255 7.06 -9.69 -21.56
N ILE A 256 5.96 -10.40 -21.80
CA ILE A 256 5.63 -11.58 -21.01
C ILE A 256 5.40 -12.74 -21.95
N LYS A 257 6.13 -13.83 -21.73
CA LYS A 257 5.95 -15.08 -22.45
C LYS A 257 5.15 -16.04 -21.58
N TYR A 258 4.07 -16.57 -22.13
CA TYR A 258 3.19 -17.53 -21.49
C TYR A 258 3.38 -18.90 -22.12
N SER A 259 3.65 -19.91 -21.31
CA SER A 259 3.65 -21.30 -21.71
C SER A 259 2.62 -22.11 -20.89
N PHE A 260 2.10 -23.16 -21.50
CA PHE A 260 0.98 -23.94 -20.97
C PHE A 260 1.35 -25.44 -20.89
N GLY A 261 2.63 -25.70 -20.54
CA GLY A 261 3.28 -27.00 -20.75
C GLY A 261 3.39 -27.35 -22.24
N ASP A 262 3.36 -28.65 -22.55
CA ASP A 262 3.46 -29.16 -23.93
C ASP A 262 2.10 -29.18 -24.67
N LYS A 263 1.02 -28.72 -24.00
CA LYS A 263 -0.36 -28.87 -24.51
C LYS A 263 -0.78 -27.79 -25.49
N PHE A 264 -0.23 -26.58 -25.36
CA PHE A 264 -0.58 -25.44 -26.20
C PHE A 264 0.66 -24.68 -26.63
N ALA A 265 0.55 -23.93 -27.73
CA ALA A 265 1.62 -23.07 -28.20
C ALA A 265 1.98 -22.01 -27.14
N THR A 266 3.27 -21.71 -27.03
CA THR A 266 3.75 -20.59 -26.22
C THR A 266 3.39 -19.28 -26.93
N ILE A 267 2.91 -18.30 -26.17
CA ILE A 267 2.51 -16.99 -26.69
C ILE A 267 3.26 -15.87 -25.98
N THR A 268 3.59 -14.79 -26.69
CA THR A 268 4.33 -13.64 -26.15
C THR A 268 3.44 -12.41 -26.21
N ALA A 269 3.17 -11.81 -25.05
CA ALA A 269 2.52 -10.51 -24.93
C ALA A 269 3.55 -9.38 -25.15
N LYS A 270 3.20 -8.46 -26.04
CA LYS A 270 3.99 -7.26 -26.40
C LYS A 270 3.29 -5.95 -26.00
N SER A 271 2.01 -6.00 -25.62
CA SER A 271 1.17 -4.86 -25.24
C SER A 271 0.06 -5.34 -24.28
N GLY A 272 -0.75 -4.42 -23.74
CA GLY A 272 -1.80 -4.73 -22.77
C GLY A 272 -1.27 -5.07 -21.37
N ILE A 273 0.00 -4.75 -21.11
CA ILE A 273 0.71 -5.04 -19.86
C ILE A 273 0.65 -3.80 -18.98
N THR A 274 0.05 -3.92 -17.80
CA THR A 274 0.03 -2.87 -16.79
C THR A 274 1.14 -3.11 -15.78
N VAL A 275 2.06 -2.16 -15.62
CA VAL A 275 3.18 -2.25 -14.68
C VAL A 275 2.95 -1.30 -13.50
N GLU A 276 2.78 -1.85 -12.31
CA GLU A 276 2.72 -1.12 -11.04
C GLU A 276 4.07 -1.23 -10.33
N SER A 277 5.05 -0.44 -10.79
CA SER A 277 6.44 -0.47 -10.31
C SER A 277 6.58 -0.20 -8.80
N SER A 278 5.67 0.60 -8.22
CA SER A 278 5.61 0.87 -6.77
C SER A 278 5.17 -0.33 -5.94
N LYS A 279 4.40 -1.25 -6.54
CA LYS A 279 3.91 -2.48 -5.88
C LYS A 279 4.69 -3.73 -6.29
N GLY A 280 5.63 -3.60 -7.24
CA GLY A 280 6.33 -4.75 -7.82
C GLY A 280 5.36 -5.73 -8.49
N SER A 281 4.39 -5.21 -9.24
CA SER A 281 3.34 -6.04 -9.86
C SER A 281 3.20 -5.73 -11.34
N ILE A 282 3.03 -6.77 -12.14
CA ILE A 282 2.62 -6.69 -13.53
C ILE A 282 1.27 -7.37 -13.66
N THR A 283 0.31 -6.74 -14.32
CA THR A 283 -1.02 -7.30 -14.52
C THR A 283 -1.44 -7.24 -15.98
N MET A 284 -2.23 -8.23 -16.40
CA MET A 284 -2.99 -8.20 -17.65
C MET A 284 -4.43 -8.55 -17.34
N SER A 285 -5.36 -7.69 -17.77
CA SER A 285 -6.80 -7.91 -17.58
C SER A 285 -7.34 -8.93 -18.58
N LYS A 286 -8.56 -9.43 -18.36
CA LYS A 286 -9.28 -10.27 -19.32
C LYS A 286 -9.24 -9.68 -20.72
N LEU A 287 -9.60 -8.40 -20.86
CA LEU A 287 -9.63 -7.74 -22.16
C LEU A 287 -8.27 -7.80 -22.86
N ASP A 288 -7.20 -7.53 -22.11
CA ASP A 288 -5.84 -7.54 -22.66
C ASP A 288 -5.36 -8.95 -23.00
N LEU A 289 -5.75 -9.96 -22.20
CA LEU A 289 -5.38 -11.37 -22.37
C LEU A 289 -6.02 -12.00 -23.62
N TYR A 290 -7.20 -11.57 -24.03
CA TYR A 290 -7.91 -12.10 -25.21
C TYR A 290 -7.79 -11.22 -26.45
N ASP A 291 -7.23 -10.01 -26.35
CA ASP A 291 -6.92 -9.17 -27.51
C ASP A 291 -5.71 -9.72 -28.28
N ALA A 292 -5.93 -10.25 -29.48
CA ALA A 292 -4.87 -10.79 -30.32
C ALA A 292 -3.80 -9.74 -30.71
N THR A 293 -4.14 -8.45 -30.74
CA THR A 293 -3.19 -7.39 -31.07
C THR A 293 -2.12 -7.18 -30.00
N ASN A 294 -2.42 -7.57 -28.75
CA ASN A 294 -1.48 -7.53 -27.63
C ASN A 294 -0.42 -8.64 -27.68
N PHE A 295 -0.55 -9.60 -28.59
CA PHE A 295 0.35 -10.74 -28.71
C PHE A 295 1.11 -10.75 -30.05
N GLU A 296 2.19 -11.51 -30.11
CA GLU A 296 2.96 -11.72 -31.34
C GLU A 296 2.26 -12.69 -32.32
N SER A 297 1.48 -13.64 -31.82
CA SER A 297 0.86 -14.70 -32.63
C SER A 297 -0.61 -14.97 -32.26
N GLN A 298 -0.85 -15.47 -31.04
CA GLN A 298 -2.17 -15.85 -30.53
C GLN A 298 -2.38 -15.29 -29.12
N SER A 299 -3.64 -15.06 -28.74
CA SER A 299 -4.03 -14.64 -27.40
C SER A 299 -4.40 -15.85 -26.52
N PHE A 300 -4.94 -15.60 -25.33
CA PHE A 300 -5.48 -16.64 -24.45
C PHE A 300 -6.71 -17.38 -25.04
N ASP A 301 -7.21 -16.97 -26.21
CA ASP A 301 -8.27 -17.67 -26.94
C ASP A 301 -7.95 -19.15 -27.21
N ILE A 302 -6.66 -19.52 -27.27
CA ILE A 302 -6.21 -20.91 -27.44
C ILE A 302 -6.66 -21.83 -26.29
N LEU A 303 -7.00 -21.26 -25.13
CA LEU A 303 -7.43 -21.99 -23.94
C LEU A 303 -8.95 -22.13 -23.84
N ASN A 304 -9.73 -21.49 -24.73
CA ASN A 304 -11.19 -21.39 -24.60
C ASN A 304 -11.93 -22.73 -24.53
N ASN A 305 -11.33 -23.81 -25.03
CA ASN A 305 -11.91 -25.15 -25.03
C ASN A 305 -11.22 -26.12 -24.07
N HIS A 306 -10.19 -25.66 -23.33
CA HIS A 306 -9.49 -26.49 -22.38
C HIS A 306 -10.35 -26.76 -21.15
N LEU A 307 -10.37 -28.01 -20.69
CA LEU A 307 -11.04 -28.43 -19.46
C LEU A 307 -10.05 -29.19 -18.56
N GLY A 308 -10.27 -29.07 -17.26
CA GLY A 308 -9.41 -29.63 -16.22
C GLY A 308 -8.17 -28.79 -15.94
N ASP A 309 -7.21 -29.41 -15.30
CA ASP A 309 -6.01 -28.75 -14.79
C ASP A 309 -5.07 -28.27 -15.92
N LEU A 310 -4.62 -27.03 -15.80
CA LEU A 310 -3.58 -26.44 -16.63
C LEU A 310 -2.57 -25.71 -15.75
N THR A 311 -1.29 -25.95 -15.97
CA THR A 311 -0.25 -25.08 -15.38
C THR A 311 0.09 -24.01 -16.41
N ILE A 312 -0.06 -22.76 -16.01
CA ILE A 312 0.35 -21.60 -16.80
C ILE A 312 1.66 -21.11 -16.20
N THR A 313 2.69 -21.00 -17.04
CA THR A 313 4.00 -20.48 -16.68
C THR A 313 4.21 -19.16 -17.39
N THR A 314 4.57 -18.13 -16.64
CA THR A 314 5.00 -16.84 -17.18
C THR A 314 6.50 -16.72 -17.09
N GLU A 315 7.12 -16.22 -18.14
CA GLU A 315 8.49 -15.74 -18.15
C GLU A 315 8.46 -14.25 -18.53
N VAL A 316 9.02 -13.40 -17.68
CA VAL A 316 8.98 -11.94 -17.88
C VAL A 316 10.34 -11.49 -18.43
N PHE A 317 10.30 -10.61 -19.42
CA PHE A 317 11.46 -10.01 -20.04
C PHE A 317 11.40 -8.50 -19.85
N VAL A 318 12.54 -7.91 -19.49
CA VAL A 318 12.73 -6.47 -19.40
C VAL A 318 13.88 -6.11 -20.34
N ASP A 319 13.64 -5.23 -21.30
CA ASP A 319 14.64 -4.88 -22.32
C ASP A 319 15.22 -6.11 -23.03
N ASP A 320 14.32 -7.05 -23.37
CA ASP A 320 14.61 -8.36 -23.99
C ASP A 320 15.49 -9.32 -23.17
N ILE A 321 15.75 -9.01 -21.90
CA ILE A 321 16.45 -9.90 -20.97
C ILE A 321 15.42 -10.58 -20.06
N SER A 322 15.44 -11.92 -20.02
CA SER A 322 14.60 -12.69 -19.10
C SER A 322 14.98 -12.36 -17.66
N ILE A 323 14.01 -11.88 -16.90
CA ILE A 323 14.18 -11.56 -15.49
C ILE A 323 13.73 -12.71 -14.59
N GLY A 324 12.97 -13.67 -15.11
CA GLY A 324 12.62 -14.89 -14.39
C GLY A 324 11.26 -15.43 -14.81
N SER A 325 10.86 -16.52 -14.16
CA SER A 325 9.58 -17.17 -14.44
C SER A 325 8.86 -17.61 -13.18
N ALA A 326 7.53 -17.54 -13.21
CA ALA A 326 6.67 -18.13 -12.19
C ALA A 326 5.57 -18.98 -12.85
N SER A 327 4.92 -19.84 -12.07
CA SER A 327 3.85 -20.70 -12.57
C SER A 327 2.69 -20.75 -11.60
N THR A 328 1.50 -20.93 -12.13
CA THR A 328 0.29 -21.18 -11.35
C THR A 328 -0.56 -22.25 -12.00
N LYS A 329 -1.31 -22.99 -11.17
CA LYS A 329 -2.22 -24.04 -11.63
C LYS A 329 -3.63 -23.48 -11.66
N VAL A 330 -4.29 -23.61 -12.80
CA VAL A 330 -5.67 -23.20 -13.04
C VAL A 330 -6.51 -24.43 -13.36
N ILE A 331 -7.73 -24.47 -12.83
CA ILE A 331 -8.70 -25.54 -13.11
C ILE A 331 -9.78 -24.96 -14.01
N PHE A 332 -9.88 -25.47 -15.23
CA PHE A 332 -10.92 -25.06 -16.17
C PHE A 332 -12.12 -25.99 -16.03
N THR A 333 -13.29 -25.44 -15.73
CA THR A 333 -14.52 -26.23 -15.54
C THR A 333 -15.60 -25.78 -16.52
N GLN A 334 -16.57 -26.65 -16.74
CA GLN A 334 -17.80 -26.34 -17.46
C GLN A 334 -18.98 -26.77 -16.59
N THR A 335 -19.90 -25.86 -16.30
CA THR A 335 -21.16 -26.23 -15.63
C THR A 335 -22.19 -26.59 -16.70
N ASP A 336 -22.73 -27.80 -16.62
CA ASP A 336 -23.73 -28.31 -17.57
C ASP A 336 -25.03 -27.49 -17.48
N VAL A 337 -25.28 -26.62 -18.45
CA VAL A 337 -26.64 -26.17 -18.78
C VAL A 337 -27.31 -27.23 -19.66
N THR A 338 -27.63 -28.40 -19.08
CA THR A 338 -28.46 -29.50 -19.64
C THR A 338 -27.91 -30.21 -20.90
N PRO A 339 -27.90 -31.57 -20.95
CA PRO A 339 -27.10 -32.30 -21.93
C PRO A 339 -27.80 -32.52 -23.28
N GLN A 340 -27.13 -32.16 -24.37
CA GLN A 340 -27.25 -32.87 -25.65
C GLN A 340 -25.84 -33.20 -26.17
N GLN A 341 -25.63 -34.51 -26.37
CA GLN A 341 -24.63 -35.27 -27.16
C GLN A 341 -23.41 -34.50 -27.72
N PRO A 342 -22.18 -35.04 -27.65
CA PRO A 342 -20.97 -34.34 -28.07
C PRO A 342 -21.06 -33.94 -29.55
N ALA A 343 -21.39 -32.69 -29.79
CA ALA A 343 -21.26 -32.07 -31.08
C ALA A 343 -19.77 -31.76 -31.26
N THR A 344 -19.25 -32.16 -32.42
CA THR A 344 -17.96 -31.77 -32.95
C THR A 344 -17.73 -30.28 -32.69
N GLU A 345 -16.56 -29.98 -32.13
CA GLU A 345 -16.12 -28.65 -31.69
C GLU A 345 -16.24 -27.61 -32.80
N GLU A 346 -17.13 -26.64 -32.62
CA GLU A 346 -17.17 -25.43 -33.44
C GLU A 346 -16.50 -24.26 -32.69
N PRO A 347 -15.66 -23.45 -33.36
CA PRO A 347 -15.06 -22.26 -32.77
C PRO A 347 -16.14 -21.26 -32.34
N ILE A 348 -15.89 -20.49 -31.27
CA ILE A 348 -16.77 -19.38 -30.88
C ILE A 348 -16.98 -18.45 -32.07
N THR A 349 -18.23 -18.31 -32.49
CA THR A 349 -18.59 -17.48 -33.63
C THR A 349 -18.58 -16.01 -33.21
N GLU A 350 -18.36 -15.10 -34.16
CA GLU A 350 -18.43 -13.65 -33.89
C GLU A 350 -19.78 -13.23 -33.27
N ALA A 351 -20.86 -13.97 -33.56
CA ALA A 351 -22.18 -13.77 -32.96
C ALA A 351 -22.21 -13.97 -31.44
N GLN A 352 -21.30 -14.76 -30.89
CA GLN A 352 -21.18 -15.04 -29.46
C GLN A 352 -20.30 -14.01 -28.72
N LYS A 353 -19.52 -13.20 -29.43
CA LYS A 353 -18.73 -12.11 -28.83
C LYS A 353 -19.62 -10.90 -28.51
N SER A 354 -19.24 -10.09 -27.53
CA SER A 354 -19.89 -8.81 -27.28
C SER A 354 -19.51 -7.80 -28.35
N ASN A 355 -20.41 -6.90 -28.72
CA ASN A 355 -20.10 -5.84 -29.68
C ASN A 355 -20.67 -4.54 -29.17
N PHE A 356 -19.87 -3.82 -28.37
CA PHE A 356 -20.23 -2.52 -27.83
C PHE A 356 -19.38 -1.42 -28.45
N THR A 357 -19.96 -0.23 -28.60
CA THR A 357 -19.21 1.00 -28.89
C THR A 357 -19.39 1.98 -27.75
N THR A 358 -18.28 2.55 -27.28
CA THR A 358 -18.23 3.53 -26.20
C THR A 358 -17.91 4.89 -26.76
N THR A 359 -18.61 5.90 -26.31
CA THR A 359 -18.31 7.31 -26.58
C THR A 359 -18.33 8.09 -25.28
N LYS A 360 -17.49 9.11 -25.18
CA LYS A 360 -17.41 9.98 -24.01
C LYS A 360 -17.37 11.43 -24.45
N THR A 361 -18.08 12.28 -23.71
CA THR A 361 -18.12 13.73 -23.95
C THR A 361 -18.02 14.49 -22.64
N SER A 362 -17.40 15.66 -22.69
CA SER A 362 -17.49 16.67 -21.61
C SER A 362 -18.50 17.73 -22.03
N ALA A 363 -19.38 18.16 -21.10
CA ALA A 363 -20.30 19.26 -21.35
C ALA A 363 -19.57 20.61 -21.39
N GLN A 364 -18.46 20.72 -20.66
CA GLN A 364 -17.60 21.89 -20.63
C GLN A 364 -16.33 21.63 -21.45
N SER A 365 -15.97 22.57 -22.32
CA SER A 365 -14.66 22.56 -23.00
C SER A 365 -13.53 23.12 -22.12
N CYS A 366 -13.88 23.96 -21.14
CA CYS A 366 -12.95 24.60 -20.21
C CYS A 366 -13.57 24.71 -18.80
N VAL A 367 -12.74 24.53 -17.77
CA VAL A 367 -13.06 24.80 -16.35
C VAL A 367 -11.96 25.62 -15.70
N GLU A 368 -12.31 26.44 -14.72
CA GLU A 368 -11.36 27.22 -13.93
C GLU A 368 -11.11 26.54 -12.59
N ARG A 369 -10.07 26.93 -11.83
CA ARG A 369 -9.83 26.38 -10.48
C ARG A 369 -10.60 27.11 -9.38
N VAL A 370 -11.67 27.81 -9.74
CA VAL A 370 -12.46 28.65 -8.83
C VAL A 370 -13.81 27.98 -8.58
N GLU A 371 -14.25 28.01 -7.31
CA GLU A 371 -15.53 27.44 -6.92
C GLU A 371 -16.67 28.08 -7.73
N GLY A 372 -17.49 27.23 -8.38
CA GLY A 372 -18.59 27.64 -9.25
C GLY A 372 -18.27 27.57 -10.75
N SER A 373 -16.99 27.68 -11.14
CA SER A 373 -16.50 27.49 -12.52
C SER A 373 -15.58 26.27 -12.68
N ASN A 374 -15.36 25.51 -11.61
CA ASN A 374 -14.49 24.33 -11.55
C ASN A 374 -15.18 22.97 -11.75
N LEU A 375 -16.45 22.97 -12.16
CA LEU A 375 -17.25 21.74 -12.32
C LEU A 375 -17.25 21.26 -13.77
N ALA A 376 -16.82 20.02 -13.98
CA ALA A 376 -16.89 19.30 -15.24
C ALA A 376 -18.00 18.23 -15.16
N THR A 377 -18.84 18.15 -16.19
CA THR A 377 -19.86 17.10 -16.33
C THR A 377 -19.49 16.22 -17.52
N PHE A 378 -19.28 14.93 -17.25
CA PHE A 378 -18.93 13.94 -18.25
C PHE A 378 -20.12 13.03 -18.54
N THR A 379 -20.30 12.67 -19.81
CA THR A 379 -21.30 11.71 -20.26
C THR A 379 -20.61 10.58 -21.01
N ILE A 380 -20.82 9.36 -20.53
CA ILE A 380 -20.40 8.11 -21.15
C ILE A 380 -21.65 7.50 -21.79
N THR A 381 -21.55 7.13 -23.06
CA THR A 381 -22.60 6.38 -23.76
C THR A 381 -22.01 5.08 -24.28
N VAL A 382 -22.62 3.96 -23.93
CA VAL A 382 -22.28 2.63 -24.44
C VAL A 382 -23.44 2.11 -25.27
N LYS A 383 -23.17 1.77 -26.53
CA LYS A 383 -24.15 1.21 -27.46
C LYS A 383 -23.89 -0.28 -27.67
N ASN A 384 -24.90 -1.12 -27.53
CA ASN A 384 -24.88 -2.50 -28.00
C ASN A 384 -25.11 -2.51 -29.52
N ASN A 385 -24.15 -2.99 -30.31
CA ASN A 385 -24.26 -3.08 -31.77
C ASN A 385 -24.81 -4.43 -32.24
N LYS A 386 -25.11 -5.37 -31.33
CA LYS A 386 -25.71 -6.66 -31.68
C LYS A 386 -27.20 -6.54 -31.94
N ASP A 387 -27.71 -7.49 -32.71
CA ASP A 387 -29.15 -7.69 -32.93
C ASP A 387 -29.81 -8.51 -31.80
N VAL A 388 -29.06 -8.84 -30.76
CA VAL A 388 -29.52 -9.52 -29.55
C VAL A 388 -29.07 -8.75 -28.30
N ALA A 389 -29.71 -9.03 -27.16
CA ALA A 389 -29.28 -8.45 -25.89
C ALA A 389 -27.86 -8.91 -25.50
N ASP A 390 -27.13 -8.03 -24.82
CA ASP A 390 -25.74 -8.21 -24.41
C ASP A 390 -25.53 -7.53 -23.04
N SER A 391 -24.48 -7.88 -22.30
CA SER A 391 -24.34 -7.43 -20.91
C SER A 391 -23.01 -6.75 -20.57
N ILE A 392 -23.07 -5.79 -19.64
CA ILE A 392 -21.92 -5.03 -19.14
C ILE A 392 -21.78 -5.26 -17.63
N THR A 393 -20.59 -5.69 -17.22
CA THR A 393 -20.24 -5.93 -15.81
C THR A 393 -19.94 -4.64 -15.07
N SER A 394 -19.11 -3.78 -15.67
CA SER A 394 -18.69 -2.53 -15.04
C SER A 394 -18.27 -1.49 -16.06
N ILE A 395 -18.38 -0.22 -15.69
CA ILE A 395 -17.78 0.90 -16.42
C ILE A 395 -16.78 1.57 -15.49
N LYS A 396 -15.56 1.78 -15.98
CA LYS A 396 -14.44 2.37 -15.24
C LYS A 396 -14.02 3.67 -15.90
N ASP A 397 -13.69 4.67 -15.10
CA ASP A 397 -13.33 5.99 -15.56
C ASP A 397 -12.15 6.52 -14.77
N LYS A 398 -11.16 7.06 -15.48
CA LYS A 398 -9.95 7.62 -14.87
C LYS A 398 -10.00 9.13 -15.02
N LEU A 399 -10.13 9.82 -13.89
CA LEU A 399 -10.13 11.27 -13.86
C LEU A 399 -8.73 11.83 -14.17
N PRO A 400 -8.64 13.02 -14.77
CA PRO A 400 -7.36 13.71 -14.91
C PRO A 400 -6.74 14.03 -13.54
N LEU A 401 -5.44 14.32 -13.53
CA LEU A 401 -4.73 14.67 -12.29
C LEU A 401 -5.35 15.91 -11.63
N GLY A 402 -5.61 15.83 -10.32
CA GLY A 402 -6.20 16.92 -9.56
C GLY A 402 -7.71 17.14 -9.78
N PHE A 403 -8.38 16.28 -10.55
CA PHE A 403 -9.85 16.22 -10.58
C PHE A 403 -10.36 15.28 -9.48
N ILE A 404 -11.48 15.67 -8.87
CA ILE A 404 -12.12 14.92 -7.79
C ILE A 404 -13.57 14.64 -8.18
N TYR A 405 -13.99 13.39 -8.12
CA TYR A 405 -15.38 13.00 -8.36
C TYR A 405 -16.32 13.67 -7.35
N SER A 406 -17.41 14.26 -7.87
CA SER A 406 -18.45 14.84 -7.04
C SER A 406 -19.44 13.75 -6.61
N ALA A 407 -19.44 13.42 -5.32
CA ALA A 407 -20.28 12.36 -4.76
C ALA A 407 -21.78 12.56 -5.06
N ALA A 408 -22.50 11.46 -5.27
CA ALA A 408 -23.93 11.39 -5.57
C ALA A 408 -24.39 12.18 -6.82
N THR A 409 -23.48 12.46 -7.76
CA THR A 409 -23.82 13.15 -9.02
C THR A 409 -24.07 12.18 -10.19
N SER A 410 -23.75 10.90 -10.02
CA SER A 410 -23.94 9.90 -11.05
C SER A 410 -25.42 9.66 -11.36
N THR A 411 -25.73 9.56 -12.65
CA THR A 411 -27.01 9.09 -13.18
C THR A 411 -26.78 7.97 -14.18
N VAL A 412 -27.66 6.98 -14.19
CA VAL A 412 -27.69 5.89 -15.16
C VAL A 412 -29.01 5.94 -15.91
N ASN A 413 -28.96 6.10 -17.24
CA ASN A 413 -30.12 6.31 -18.10
C ASN A 413 -31.04 7.42 -17.57
N GLY A 414 -30.44 8.50 -17.06
CA GLY A 414 -31.14 9.66 -16.49
C GLY A 414 -31.67 9.47 -15.06
N SER A 415 -31.54 8.28 -14.46
CA SER A 415 -31.94 8.02 -13.07
C SER A 415 -30.75 8.19 -12.13
N THR A 416 -30.88 8.99 -11.08
CA THR A 416 -29.83 9.15 -10.06
C THR A 416 -29.55 7.81 -9.36
N VAL A 417 -28.27 7.52 -9.15
CA VAL A 417 -27.81 6.31 -8.46
C VAL A 417 -27.09 6.70 -7.17
N THR A 418 -27.21 5.87 -6.14
CA THR A 418 -26.52 6.10 -4.87
C THR A 418 -25.13 5.47 -4.94
N ASP A 419 -24.10 6.26 -4.60
CA ASP A 419 -22.71 5.79 -4.67
C ASP A 419 -22.49 4.52 -3.84
N ALA A 420 -23.05 4.45 -2.63
CA ALA A 420 -22.90 3.31 -1.71
C ALA A 420 -23.33 1.95 -2.29
N SER A 421 -24.15 1.92 -3.34
CA SER A 421 -24.68 0.68 -3.93
C SER A 421 -23.98 0.25 -5.22
N MET A 422 -23.25 1.15 -5.88
CA MET A 422 -22.85 0.93 -7.27
C MET A 422 -21.58 1.65 -7.69
N VAL A 423 -21.12 2.67 -6.94
CA VAL A 423 -19.96 3.48 -7.32
C VAL A 423 -18.84 3.25 -6.32
N THR A 424 -17.69 2.78 -6.82
CA THR A 424 -16.45 2.67 -6.05
C THR A 424 -15.46 3.70 -6.55
N ILE A 425 -14.89 4.50 -5.64
CA ILE A 425 -13.87 5.49 -5.96
C ILE A 425 -12.56 5.01 -5.36
N THR A 426 -11.54 4.82 -6.21
CA THR A 426 -10.21 4.39 -5.80
C THR A 426 -9.21 5.51 -6.05
N PRO A 427 -8.48 5.99 -5.03
CA PRO A 427 -7.42 6.96 -5.25
C PRO A 427 -6.24 6.31 -5.99
N VAL A 428 -5.74 6.98 -7.04
CA VAL A 428 -4.59 6.56 -7.83
C VAL A 428 -3.60 7.72 -7.91
N GLY A 429 -2.66 7.78 -6.96
CA GLY A 429 -1.82 8.96 -6.78
C GLY A 429 -2.65 10.19 -6.43
N GLU A 430 -2.49 11.29 -7.16
CA GLU A 430 -3.26 12.55 -7.03
C GLU A 430 -4.50 12.59 -7.97
N SER A 431 -4.94 11.43 -8.46
CA SER A 431 -6.14 11.25 -9.31
C SER A 431 -7.09 10.24 -8.66
N GLN A 432 -8.29 10.11 -9.23
CA GLN A 432 -9.30 9.13 -8.82
C GLN A 432 -9.73 8.27 -10.01
N GLU A 433 -9.90 6.98 -9.73
CA GLU A 433 -10.58 6.04 -10.61
C GLU A 433 -12.00 5.78 -10.08
N ILE A 434 -13.00 5.94 -10.93
CA ILE A 434 -14.41 5.71 -10.62
C ILE A 434 -14.82 4.41 -11.30
N VAL A 435 -15.45 3.51 -10.55
CA VAL A 435 -15.99 2.26 -11.08
C VAL A 435 -17.48 2.19 -10.77
N TRP A 436 -18.31 2.22 -11.81
CA TRP A 436 -19.73 1.88 -11.71
C TRP A 436 -19.90 0.38 -11.95
N GLN A 437 -20.33 -0.33 -10.92
CA GLN A 437 -20.54 -1.77 -10.95
C GLN A 437 -21.79 -2.14 -10.12
N PRO A 438 -22.90 -2.50 -10.77
CA PRO A 438 -24.08 -3.00 -10.07
C PRO A 438 -23.86 -4.41 -9.50
N SER A 439 -24.73 -4.84 -8.57
CA SER A 439 -24.69 -6.20 -8.01
C SER A 439 -24.98 -7.29 -9.06
N SER A 440 -25.66 -6.93 -10.15
CA SER A 440 -25.92 -7.76 -11.32
C SER A 440 -25.59 -6.98 -12.59
N ALA A 441 -24.91 -7.61 -13.56
CA ALA A 441 -24.54 -6.97 -14.82
C ALA A 441 -25.71 -6.24 -15.49
N TRP A 442 -25.44 -5.10 -16.13
CA TRP A 442 -26.44 -4.39 -16.92
C TRP A 442 -26.72 -5.14 -18.20
N SER A 443 -27.98 -5.52 -18.43
CA SER A 443 -28.41 -6.05 -19.73
C SER A 443 -28.88 -4.90 -20.62
N LEU A 444 -28.27 -4.79 -21.80
CA LEU A 444 -28.65 -3.84 -22.84
C LEU A 444 -29.41 -4.61 -23.93
N PRO A 445 -30.58 -4.11 -24.38
CA PRO A 445 -31.29 -4.72 -25.50
C PRO A 445 -30.48 -4.57 -26.80
N ALA A 446 -30.88 -5.31 -27.83
CA ALA A 446 -30.35 -5.17 -29.18
C ALA A 446 -30.39 -3.70 -29.63
N GLN A 447 -29.29 -3.18 -30.18
CA GLN A 447 -29.16 -1.78 -30.59
C GLN A 447 -29.41 -0.74 -29.48
N GLY A 448 -29.45 -1.16 -28.21
CA GLY A 448 -29.74 -0.32 -27.06
C GLY A 448 -28.52 0.47 -26.55
N ASN A 449 -28.79 1.49 -25.74
CA ASN A 449 -27.77 2.32 -25.12
C ASN A 449 -27.83 2.27 -23.59
N LEU A 450 -26.67 2.39 -22.95
CA LEU A 450 -26.48 2.72 -21.54
C LEU A 450 -25.78 4.08 -21.46
N VAL A 451 -26.37 5.02 -20.73
CA VAL A 451 -25.82 6.37 -20.55
C VAL A 451 -25.49 6.60 -19.09
N ILE A 452 -24.23 6.94 -18.80
CA ILE A 452 -23.80 7.39 -17.47
C ILE A 452 -23.41 8.85 -17.56
N THR A 453 -23.99 9.70 -16.70
CA THR A 453 -23.55 11.09 -16.54
C THR A 453 -23.09 11.29 -15.10
N PHE A 454 -21.95 11.94 -14.92
CA PHE A 454 -21.41 12.24 -13.61
C PHE A 454 -20.64 13.56 -13.61
N GLN A 455 -20.32 14.08 -12.42
CA GLN A 455 -19.59 15.32 -12.27
C GLN A 455 -18.26 15.11 -11.55
N ALA A 456 -17.27 15.91 -11.92
CA ALA A 456 -15.99 16.01 -11.25
C ALA A 456 -15.58 17.48 -11.11
N THR A 457 -14.84 17.79 -10.06
CA THR A 457 -14.39 19.15 -9.74
C THR A 457 -12.88 19.24 -9.95
N ALA A 458 -12.44 20.23 -10.73
CA ALA A 458 -11.03 20.59 -10.84
C ALA A 458 -10.58 21.25 -9.53
N SER A 459 -9.68 20.59 -8.80
CA SER A 459 -9.15 21.13 -7.55
C SER A 459 -8.02 22.14 -7.80
N SER A 460 -7.48 22.71 -6.71
CA SER A 460 -6.32 23.58 -6.78
C SER A 460 -5.06 22.90 -7.33
N THR A 461 -5.00 21.56 -7.33
CA THR A 461 -3.88 20.78 -7.86
C THR A 461 -4.07 20.32 -9.31
N ALA A 462 -5.21 20.63 -9.94
CA ALA A 462 -5.45 20.30 -11.35
C ALA A 462 -4.40 20.98 -12.26
N ILE A 463 -3.89 20.27 -13.27
CA ILE A 463 -2.86 20.79 -14.18
C ILE A 463 -3.49 21.76 -15.19
N SER A 464 -2.84 22.90 -15.46
CA SER A 464 -3.31 23.85 -16.48
C SER A 464 -3.14 23.26 -17.88
N GLY A 465 -4.04 23.61 -18.80
CA GLY A 465 -4.04 23.12 -20.17
C GLY A 465 -4.99 21.94 -20.40
N GLN A 466 -4.80 21.21 -21.49
CA GLN A 466 -5.67 20.08 -21.84
C GLN A 466 -5.45 18.88 -20.92
N ASN A 467 -6.55 18.38 -20.37
CA ASN A 467 -6.62 17.24 -19.47
C ASN A 467 -7.48 16.15 -20.11
N GLN A 468 -6.92 14.94 -20.22
CA GLN A 468 -7.59 13.78 -20.81
C GLN A 468 -8.31 12.97 -19.73
N ASN A 469 -9.58 12.65 -19.97
CA ASN A 469 -10.36 11.77 -19.14
C ASN A 469 -10.74 10.51 -19.94
N GLU A 470 -10.26 9.34 -19.52
CA GLU A 470 -10.50 8.06 -20.20
C GLU A 470 -11.66 7.29 -19.54
N VAL A 471 -12.40 6.50 -20.32
CA VAL A 471 -13.39 5.51 -19.85
C VAL A 471 -13.11 4.15 -20.50
N ILE A 472 -13.35 3.08 -19.75
CA ILE A 472 -13.21 1.69 -20.16
C ILE A 472 -14.48 0.94 -19.77
N VAL A 473 -15.08 0.23 -20.72
CA VAL A 473 -16.27 -0.61 -20.51
C VAL A 473 -15.87 -2.09 -20.44
N ASN A 474 -16.34 -2.79 -19.42
CA ASN A 474 -16.08 -4.22 -19.25
C ASN A 474 -17.37 -5.04 -19.51
N PRO A 475 -17.51 -5.66 -20.70
CA PRO A 475 -18.64 -6.56 -20.98
C PRO A 475 -18.57 -7.87 -20.20
N VAL A 476 -19.67 -8.61 -20.15
CA VAL A 476 -19.71 -9.97 -19.59
C VAL A 476 -19.01 -10.94 -20.54
N GLU A 477 -19.36 -10.92 -21.83
CA GLU A 477 -18.77 -11.77 -22.85
C GLU A 477 -17.46 -11.18 -23.41
N ILE A 478 -16.72 -11.97 -24.19
CA ILE A 478 -15.49 -11.50 -24.86
C ILE A 478 -15.87 -10.50 -25.94
N PRO A 479 -15.29 -9.29 -25.96
CA PRO A 479 -15.60 -8.34 -27.02
C PRO A 479 -15.06 -8.79 -28.38
N LEU A 480 -15.78 -8.39 -29.42
CA LEU A 480 -15.37 -8.51 -30.80
C LEU A 480 -14.17 -7.60 -31.08
N ASP A 481 -14.20 -6.39 -30.54
CA ASP A 481 -13.14 -5.39 -30.63
C ASP A 481 -12.97 -4.68 -29.26
N PRO A 482 -11.86 -4.89 -28.54
CA PRO A 482 -11.59 -4.19 -27.29
C PRO A 482 -11.41 -2.67 -27.44
N ALA A 483 -10.98 -2.18 -28.61
CA ALA A 483 -10.73 -0.76 -28.83
C ALA A 483 -12.03 0.06 -28.77
N THR A 484 -13.16 -0.54 -29.18
CA THR A 484 -14.47 0.13 -29.13
C THR A 484 -15.04 0.22 -27.72
N LEU A 485 -14.41 -0.40 -26.73
CA LEU A 485 -14.78 -0.32 -25.31
C LEU A 485 -14.10 0.83 -24.58
N ARG A 486 -13.19 1.56 -25.25
CA ARG A 486 -12.48 2.71 -24.71
C ARG A 486 -12.95 3.98 -25.37
N ALA A 487 -13.03 5.06 -24.60
CA ALA A 487 -13.26 6.40 -25.13
C ALA A 487 -12.62 7.44 -24.22
N GLU A 488 -12.42 8.63 -24.74
CA GLU A 488 -11.80 9.74 -24.03
C GLU A 488 -12.54 11.05 -24.28
N ALA A 489 -12.41 11.97 -23.33
CA ALA A 489 -12.88 13.33 -23.46
C ALA A 489 -11.78 14.27 -22.98
N MET A 490 -11.54 15.34 -23.73
CA MET A 490 -10.58 16.38 -23.39
C MET A 490 -11.30 17.54 -22.71
N ILE A 491 -10.71 18.07 -21.64
CA ILE A 491 -11.17 19.26 -20.95
C ILE A 491 -10.00 20.18 -20.64
N THR A 492 -10.16 21.49 -20.88
CA THR A 492 -9.09 22.46 -20.59
C THR A 492 -9.24 23.01 -19.19
N VAL A 493 -8.14 23.12 -18.44
CA VAL A 493 -8.11 23.84 -17.17
C VAL A 493 -7.35 25.15 -17.37
N ALA A 494 -8.03 26.29 -17.22
CA ALA A 494 -7.44 27.62 -17.43
C ALA A 494 -7.62 28.51 -16.18
N GLN A 495 -6.90 29.63 -16.13
CA GLN A 495 -7.20 30.66 -15.12
C GLN A 495 -8.45 31.48 -15.48
N ASP A 496 -8.68 31.66 -16.78
CA ASP A 496 -9.80 32.40 -17.35
C ASP A 496 -10.27 31.65 -18.60
N CYS A 497 -11.44 31.03 -18.52
CA CYS A 497 -11.98 30.27 -19.65
C CYS A 497 -12.50 31.16 -20.78
N ASP A 498 -12.75 32.44 -20.53
CA ASP A 498 -13.16 33.40 -21.55
C ASP A 498 -11.97 33.93 -22.37
N ASN A 499 -10.74 33.73 -21.87
CA ASN A 499 -9.51 34.23 -22.50
C ASN A 499 -8.34 33.25 -22.38
N ILE A 500 -8.50 32.06 -22.96
CA ILE A 500 -7.49 31.00 -22.96
C ILE A 500 -6.26 31.45 -23.76
N THR A 501 -5.10 31.50 -23.10
CA THR A 501 -3.82 31.87 -23.74
C THR A 501 -3.27 30.74 -24.62
N GLU A 502 -2.40 31.06 -25.60
CA GLU A 502 -1.79 30.02 -26.48
C GLU A 502 -1.00 28.97 -25.70
N GLU A 503 -0.43 29.32 -24.53
CA GLU A 503 0.25 28.39 -23.61
C GLU A 503 -0.71 27.40 -22.94
N GLU A 504 -1.98 27.76 -22.76
CA GLU A 504 -3.03 26.91 -22.16
C GLU A 504 -3.79 26.08 -23.22
N GLN A 505 -3.61 26.37 -24.52
CA GLN A 505 -4.19 25.60 -25.63
C GLN A 505 -3.30 24.44 -26.10
N GLN A 506 -2.03 24.42 -25.70
CA GLN A 506 -1.12 23.33 -26.05
C GLN A 506 -1.48 22.07 -25.27
N GLU A 507 -1.57 20.93 -25.97
CA GLU A 507 -1.43 19.61 -25.36
C GLU A 507 -0.20 19.64 -24.46
N VAL A 508 -0.31 19.13 -23.23
CA VAL A 508 0.83 19.05 -22.30
C VAL A 508 2.01 18.50 -23.09
N PRO A 509 3.09 19.28 -23.31
CA PRO A 509 4.16 18.83 -24.19
C PRO A 509 4.74 17.56 -23.61
N SER A 510 4.91 16.54 -24.46
CA SER A 510 5.85 15.45 -24.19
C SER A 510 7.09 16.06 -23.53
N THR A 511 7.39 15.57 -22.34
CA THR A 511 8.31 16.17 -21.37
C THR A 511 9.69 16.47 -21.96
N GLY A 512 9.84 17.69 -22.46
CA GLY A 512 11.12 18.36 -22.67
C GLY A 512 12.00 17.77 -23.78
N ILE A 513 12.96 18.59 -24.19
CA ILE A 513 14.15 18.31 -25.02
C ILE A 513 14.86 16.97 -24.76
N PHE A 514 14.52 16.26 -23.68
CA PHE A 514 15.04 14.95 -23.35
C PHE A 514 14.19 13.79 -23.88
N ASP A 515 12.95 13.93 -24.35
CA ASP A 515 12.20 12.73 -24.79
C ASP A 515 12.61 12.18 -26.17
N ASN A 516 13.33 12.98 -26.95
CA ASN A 516 13.89 12.50 -28.21
C ASN A 516 15.19 11.71 -27.96
N PHE A 517 15.15 10.41 -28.22
CA PHE A 517 16.29 9.48 -28.12
C PHE A 517 17.56 10.02 -28.78
N ILE A 518 17.42 10.70 -29.93
CA ILE A 518 18.54 11.28 -30.67
C ILE A 518 19.16 12.47 -29.91
N ILE A 519 18.34 13.27 -29.24
CA ILE A 519 18.82 14.43 -28.46
C ILE A 519 19.51 13.98 -27.17
N ARG A 520 19.01 12.94 -26.47
CA ARG A 520 19.71 12.35 -25.30
C ARG A 520 21.10 11.83 -25.66
N ILE A 521 21.19 11.10 -26.78
CA ILE A 521 22.46 10.59 -27.29
C ILE A 521 23.38 11.76 -27.68
N GLY A 522 22.85 12.77 -28.36
CA GLY A 522 23.62 13.96 -28.74
C GLY A 522 24.21 14.70 -27.54
N ILE A 523 23.43 14.93 -26.49
CA ILE A 523 23.89 15.60 -25.25
C ILE A 523 24.91 14.72 -24.51
N GLY A 524 24.67 13.41 -24.42
CA GLY A 524 25.61 12.47 -23.80
C GLY A 524 26.96 12.43 -24.51
N ILE A 525 26.96 12.39 -25.85
CA ILE A 525 28.17 12.46 -26.67
C ILE A 525 28.88 13.81 -26.48
N LEU A 526 28.14 14.92 -26.43
CA LEU A 526 28.72 16.25 -26.21
C LEU A 526 29.44 16.33 -24.85
N ILE A 527 28.84 15.80 -23.79
CA ILE A 527 29.44 15.77 -22.44
C ILE A 527 30.71 14.92 -22.43
N LEU A 528 30.68 13.74 -23.05
CA LEU A 528 31.85 12.86 -23.13
C LEU A 528 32.97 13.48 -23.96
N ILE A 529 32.66 14.11 -25.10
CA ILE A 529 33.64 14.83 -25.92
C ILE A 529 34.23 16.00 -25.14
N THR A 530 33.40 16.77 -24.42
CA THR A 530 33.88 17.92 -23.63
C THR A 530 34.80 17.45 -22.50
N GLY A 531 34.41 16.40 -21.77
CA GLY A 531 35.26 15.78 -20.73
C GLY A 531 36.56 15.20 -21.30
N TRP A 532 36.50 14.57 -22.46
CA TRP A 532 37.67 14.01 -23.14
C TRP A 532 38.63 15.11 -23.62
N ILE A 533 38.11 16.21 -24.18
CA ILE A 533 38.91 17.37 -24.60
C ILE A 533 39.59 18.01 -23.39
N ILE A 534 38.87 18.19 -22.27
CA ILE A 534 39.43 18.71 -21.02
C ILE A 534 40.55 17.79 -20.48
N TYR A 535 40.37 16.47 -20.60
CA TYR A 535 41.33 15.49 -20.07
C TYR A 535 42.59 15.30 -20.93
N THR A 536 42.48 15.41 -22.27
CA THR A 536 43.58 15.02 -23.17
C THR A 536 44.31 16.16 -23.86
N ARG A 537 43.75 17.37 -23.88
CA ARG A 537 44.40 18.52 -24.53
C ARG A 537 44.95 19.52 -23.51
N PRO A 538 46.14 20.08 -23.73
CA PRO A 538 46.71 21.15 -22.90
C PRO A 538 45.88 22.45 -22.94
N GLU A 539 44.90 22.56 -23.85
CA GLU A 539 43.91 23.64 -23.94
C GLU A 539 42.71 23.45 -22.99
N GLY A 540 42.62 22.32 -22.28
CA GLY A 540 41.53 22.03 -21.33
C GLY A 540 41.44 23.04 -20.20
N THR A 541 42.57 23.65 -19.81
CA THR A 541 42.62 24.72 -18.81
C THR A 541 41.89 25.99 -19.26
N THR A 542 41.91 26.29 -20.57
CA THR A 542 41.26 27.48 -21.16
C THR A 542 39.74 27.32 -21.25
N ILE A 543 39.25 26.09 -21.49
CA ILE A 543 37.82 25.78 -21.49
C ILE A 543 37.29 25.73 -20.05
N SER A 544 38.06 25.16 -19.11
CA SER A 544 37.69 25.21 -17.69
C SER A 544 37.65 26.63 -17.14
N SER A 545 38.57 27.51 -17.57
CA SER A 545 38.54 28.92 -17.16
C SER A 545 37.35 29.66 -17.75
N MET A 546 36.99 29.42 -19.02
CA MET A 546 35.77 29.99 -19.62
C MET A 546 34.48 29.52 -18.93
N ILE A 547 34.40 28.27 -18.47
CA ILE A 547 33.25 27.75 -17.74
C ILE A 547 33.16 28.37 -16.34
N VAL A 548 34.28 28.45 -15.62
CA VAL A 548 34.33 29.05 -14.27
C VAL A 548 34.10 30.56 -14.31
N GLU A 549 34.57 31.25 -15.37
CA GLU A 549 34.32 32.68 -15.61
C GLU A 549 32.94 32.96 -16.23
N SER A 550 32.16 31.92 -16.57
CA SER A 550 30.83 32.11 -17.14
C SER A 550 29.85 32.66 -16.11
N ARG A 551 28.94 33.54 -16.57
CA ARG A 551 27.89 34.12 -15.71
C ARG A 551 27.04 33.02 -15.06
N ILE A 552 26.81 31.92 -15.77
CA ILE A 552 26.02 30.77 -15.33
C ILE A 552 26.67 30.10 -14.12
N TYR A 553 27.98 29.81 -14.18
CA TYR A 553 28.70 29.23 -13.05
C TYR A 553 28.70 30.17 -11.84
N SER A 554 28.89 31.48 -12.08
CA SER A 554 28.91 32.51 -11.02
C SER A 554 27.55 32.72 -10.33
N ASP A 555 26.44 32.39 -11.01
CA ASP A 555 25.08 32.46 -10.46
C ASP A 555 24.69 31.17 -9.72
N VAL A 556 25.14 30.01 -10.22
CA VAL A 556 24.97 28.72 -9.55
C VAL A 556 25.78 28.68 -8.24
N GLU A 557 27.01 29.20 -8.23
CA GLU A 557 27.82 29.30 -7.02
C GLU A 557 27.19 30.25 -5.98
N LEU A 558 26.62 31.38 -6.43
CA LEU A 558 25.90 32.29 -5.54
C LEU A 558 24.67 31.60 -4.92
N THR A 559 23.97 30.78 -5.70
CA THR A 559 22.80 30.01 -5.24
C THR A 559 23.17 28.93 -4.23
N LYS A 560 24.36 28.32 -4.35
CA LYS A 560 24.91 27.41 -3.34
C LYS A 560 25.03 28.10 -1.98
N TYR A 561 25.54 29.33 -1.94
CA TYR A 561 25.66 30.09 -0.69
C TYR A 561 24.29 30.39 -0.05
N LYS A 562 23.20 30.48 -0.82
CA LYS A 562 21.85 30.66 -0.26
C LYS A 562 21.45 29.52 0.69
N VAL A 563 21.96 28.32 0.45
CA VAL A 563 21.65 27.11 1.24
C VAL A 563 22.72 26.84 2.29
N THR A 564 24.01 27.02 1.95
CA THR A 564 25.12 26.61 2.83
C THR A 564 25.68 27.73 3.71
N ASP A 565 25.60 29.00 3.28
CA ASP A 565 26.09 30.16 4.05
C ASP A 565 25.28 31.43 3.69
N PRO A 566 24.07 31.58 4.26
CA PRO A 566 23.13 32.65 3.89
C PRO A 566 23.70 34.05 4.10
N LYS A 567 24.57 34.22 5.11
CA LYS A 567 25.19 35.51 5.42
C LYS A 567 26.15 35.92 4.30
N LYS A 568 27.01 35.00 3.86
CA LYS A 568 27.92 35.23 2.72
C LYS A 568 27.16 35.50 1.42
N TYR A 569 26.03 34.82 1.18
CA TYR A 569 25.14 35.10 0.05
C TYR A 569 24.63 36.54 0.03
N PHE A 570 24.16 37.06 1.17
CA PHE A 570 23.67 38.45 1.24
C PHE A 570 24.81 39.46 1.07
N GLU A 571 25.99 39.21 1.65
CA GLU A 571 27.16 40.06 1.50
C GLU A 571 27.64 40.14 0.03
N GLU A 572 27.77 39.00 -0.65
CA GLU A 572 28.16 38.96 -2.07
C GLU A 572 27.09 39.58 -3.00
N LYS A 573 25.80 39.37 -2.69
CA LYS A 573 24.69 39.98 -3.44
C LYS A 573 24.71 41.51 -3.36
N ILE A 574 25.01 42.07 -2.18
CA ILE A 574 25.12 43.53 -1.97
C ILE A 574 26.37 44.08 -2.68
N LEU A 575 27.51 43.38 -2.61
CA LEU A 575 28.74 43.78 -3.30
C LEU A 575 28.58 43.78 -4.83
N ARG A 576 27.92 42.76 -5.40
CA ARG A 576 27.56 42.71 -6.83
C ARG A 576 26.60 43.83 -7.22
N GLY A 577 25.64 44.17 -6.34
CA GLY A 577 24.71 45.29 -6.51
C GLY A 577 25.42 46.66 -6.57
N LYS A 578 26.50 46.87 -5.82
CA LYS A 578 27.32 48.10 -5.90
C LYS A 578 28.17 48.21 -7.16
N SER A 579 28.62 47.10 -7.75
CA SER A 579 29.40 47.13 -9.00
C SER A 579 28.60 47.58 -10.24
N ARG A 580 27.26 47.47 -10.19
CA ARG A 580 26.35 47.99 -11.23
C ARG A 580 26.17 49.51 -11.19
N GLY A 581 26.74 50.20 -10.20
CA GLY A 581 26.75 51.66 -10.11
C GLY A 581 27.97 52.35 -10.72
N SER A 582 28.95 51.60 -11.24
CA SER A 582 30.10 52.18 -11.95
C SER A 582 30.42 51.41 -13.24
N ARG A 583 29.52 51.53 -14.22
CA ARG A 583 29.87 51.43 -15.64
C ARG A 583 28.84 52.19 -16.47
#